data_AF-A0AAD7YXF9-F1
#
_entry.id   AF-A0AAD7YXF9-F1
#
_cell.length_a   1.000
_cell.length_b   1.000
_cell.length_c   1.000
_cell.angle_alpha   90.00
_cell.angle_beta   90.00
_cell.angle_gamma   90.00
#
_symmetry.space_group_name_H-M   'P 1'
#
loop_
_entity.id
_entity.type
_entity.pdbx_description
1 polymer ?
#
loop_
_entity_poly.entity_id
_entity_poly.type
_entity_poly.pdbx_seq_one_letter_code
_entity_poly.pdbx_strand_id
1 'polypeptide(L)'
;MVKEMQLFEKETFFYSVIKKSIEIPAIKPWSARLITSLKDAMVFEDLNAKQYKLRNKFSTLDMAHTLQALKTLARFHASSIIYEEKKRKETLGKYKGIYYEYETTLRLGEYNLASDFFFQCMSGALEAMKSFSKYDDTEMNLIESRWRDVWSTALSLGGYSSQQKNVVSHRDLWNNNLMFHYSMNNENSWEPDDCVLVDFQDVSCSPPAADVMLLLCCNLNPTLREQNIEMYLNFYYEELRKILDNYNIEIDEILTKEEFITSAEEQRLWGLTICACLLPHFWLDDDVTKEHFSDNARFDEIFFKNKGKFIKKMMETNLYYKKKVMEIFKEIADRYCLRV
;
A
#
# COMPACT_ATOMS: atom_id res chain seq x y z
N MET A 1 -2.63 17.73 6.36
CA MET A 1 -2.00 16.39 6.15
C MET A 1 -0.49 16.41 5.87
N VAL A 2 0.00 16.71 4.65
CA VAL A 2 1.44 16.51 4.29
C VAL A 2 2.40 17.26 5.22
N LYS A 3 2.13 18.53 5.54
CA LYS A 3 2.95 19.33 6.48
C LYS A 3 2.78 18.93 7.96
N GLU A 4 1.58 18.51 8.35
CA GLU A 4 1.28 18.17 9.76
C GLU A 4 1.79 16.78 10.13
N MET A 5 1.76 15.86 9.17
CA MET A 5 2.27 14.49 9.30
C MET A 5 3.74 14.36 8.87
N GLN A 6 4.37 15.48 8.47
CA GLN A 6 5.76 15.56 7.99
C GLN A 6 6.08 14.53 6.88
N LEU A 7 5.10 14.30 6.00
CA LEU A 7 5.21 13.27 4.96
C LEU A 7 6.23 13.67 3.89
N PHE A 8 6.35 14.96 3.58
CA PHE A 8 7.35 15.46 2.64
C PHE A 8 8.78 15.31 3.18
N GLU A 9 8.98 15.61 4.47
CA GLU A 9 10.26 15.41 5.16
C GLU A 9 10.63 13.93 5.20
N LYS A 10 9.66 13.07 5.49
CA LYS A 10 9.82 11.60 5.49
C LYS A 10 10.22 11.07 4.11
N GLU A 11 9.50 11.48 3.06
CA GLU A 11 9.79 11.07 1.68
C GLU A 11 11.17 11.58 1.23
N THR A 12 11.49 12.84 1.54
CA THR A 12 12.81 13.43 1.26
C THR A 12 13.92 12.65 1.97
N PHE A 13 13.72 12.28 3.24
CA PHE A 13 14.66 11.45 3.99
C PHE A 13 14.83 10.07 3.35
N PHE A 14 13.73 9.43 2.93
CA PHE A 14 13.80 8.16 2.24
C PHE A 14 14.66 8.24 0.97
N TYR A 15 14.38 9.16 0.06
CA TYR A 15 15.16 9.27 -1.18
C TYR A 15 16.61 9.69 -0.96
N SER A 16 16.88 10.54 0.03
CA SER A 16 18.22 11.09 0.26
C SER A 16 19.13 10.19 1.10
N VAL A 17 18.55 9.32 1.96
CA VAL A 17 19.26 8.46 2.91
C VAL A 17 18.94 6.98 2.65
N ILE A 18 17.72 6.53 2.96
CA ILE A 18 17.38 5.09 2.98
C ILE A 18 17.54 4.47 1.59
N LYS A 19 16.94 5.07 0.56
CA LYS A 19 17.02 4.60 -0.82
C LYS A 19 18.48 4.46 -1.25
N LYS A 20 19.32 5.47 -1.00
CA LYS A 20 20.75 5.40 -1.37
C LYS A 20 21.49 4.26 -0.67
N SER A 21 21.13 3.98 0.59
CA SER A 21 21.72 2.87 1.34
C SER A 21 21.31 1.50 0.78
N ILE A 22 20.04 1.34 0.39
CA ILE A 22 19.52 0.06 -0.11
C ILE A 22 19.63 -0.10 -1.64
N GLU A 23 20.08 0.92 -2.37
CA GLU A 23 20.20 0.87 -3.84
C GLU A 23 21.36 -0.04 -4.26
N ILE A 24 21.04 -1.05 -5.07
CA ILE A 24 22.01 -2.05 -5.51
C ILE A 24 22.16 -1.94 -7.04
N PRO A 25 23.34 -1.55 -7.57
CA PRO A 25 23.52 -1.28 -9.00
C PRO A 25 23.16 -2.43 -9.94
N ALA A 26 23.29 -3.68 -9.49
CA ALA A 26 22.96 -4.87 -10.28
C ALA A 26 21.47 -5.22 -10.27
N ILE A 27 20.65 -4.59 -9.42
CA ILE A 27 19.18 -4.74 -9.44
C ILE A 27 18.59 -3.62 -10.30
N LYS A 28 17.76 -3.99 -11.27
CA LYS A 28 17.03 -3.02 -12.10
C LYS A 28 16.20 -2.08 -11.19
N PRO A 29 16.28 -0.75 -11.35
CA PRO A 29 15.59 0.21 -10.48
C PRO A 29 14.09 -0.07 -10.34
N TRP A 30 13.58 0.16 -9.12
CA TRP A 30 12.17 0.00 -8.76
C TRP A 30 11.47 1.35 -8.48
N SER A 31 12.18 2.47 -8.60
CA SER A 31 11.65 3.84 -8.44
C SER A 31 12.42 4.84 -9.30
N ALA A 32 11.84 6.03 -9.47
CA ALA A 32 12.52 7.15 -10.13
C ALA A 32 13.79 7.56 -9.36
N ARG A 33 14.83 7.92 -10.10
CA ARG A 33 16.03 8.53 -9.52
C ARG A 33 15.76 9.97 -9.08
N LEU A 34 16.01 10.27 -7.80
CA LEU A 34 16.08 11.64 -7.29
C LEU A 34 17.32 12.34 -7.90
N ILE A 35 17.11 13.48 -8.56
CA ILE A 35 18.18 14.34 -9.10
C ILE A 35 18.65 15.29 -8.00
N THR A 36 17.72 15.98 -7.34
CA THR A 36 18.01 16.88 -6.23
C THR A 36 16.77 17.12 -5.37
N SER A 37 16.96 17.51 -4.12
CA SER A 37 15.90 17.99 -3.24
C SER A 37 16.09 19.47 -2.95
N LEU A 38 14.97 20.18 -2.90
CA LEU A 38 14.84 21.57 -2.49
C LEU A 38 14.11 21.63 -1.16
N LYS A 39 13.95 22.84 -0.60
CA LYS A 39 13.26 23.04 0.68
C LYS A 39 11.82 22.49 0.68
N ASP A 40 11.09 22.74 -0.40
CA ASP A 40 9.65 22.42 -0.51
C ASP A 40 9.33 21.63 -1.81
N ALA A 41 10.33 21.01 -2.44
CA ALA A 41 10.15 20.22 -3.66
C ALA A 41 11.25 19.17 -3.84
N MET A 42 10.95 18.11 -4.58
CA MET A 42 11.92 17.13 -5.05
C MET A 42 11.91 17.09 -6.57
N VAL A 43 13.10 16.97 -7.18
CA VAL A 43 13.25 16.89 -8.63
C VAL A 43 13.72 15.49 -8.98
N PHE A 44 12.92 14.78 -9.75
CA PHE A 44 13.19 13.43 -10.22
C PHE A 44 13.53 13.42 -11.70
N GLU A 45 14.11 12.31 -12.16
CA GLU A 45 14.13 12.02 -13.58
C GLU A 45 12.70 11.88 -14.15
N ASP A 46 12.53 12.28 -15.40
CA ASP A 46 11.23 12.22 -16.06
C ASP A 46 10.92 10.78 -16.52
N LEU A 47 10.01 10.12 -15.80
CA LEU A 47 9.53 8.79 -16.14
C LEU A 47 8.70 8.77 -17.43
N ASN A 48 8.02 9.86 -17.78
CA ASN A 48 7.28 9.95 -19.05
C ASN A 48 8.24 10.00 -20.24
N ALA A 49 9.37 10.72 -20.11
CA ALA A 49 10.43 10.70 -21.12
C ALA A 49 11.00 9.28 -21.32
N LYS A 50 10.99 8.46 -20.27
CA LYS A 50 11.32 7.02 -20.30
C LYS A 50 10.16 6.10 -20.71
N GLN A 51 9.06 6.67 -21.22
CA GLN A 51 7.87 5.94 -21.70
C GLN A 51 7.09 5.17 -20.62
N TYR A 52 7.32 5.43 -19.34
CA TYR A 52 6.43 4.93 -18.29
C TYR A 52 5.15 5.76 -18.25
N LYS A 53 4.02 5.10 -18.01
CA LYS A 53 2.70 5.73 -17.99
C LYS A 53 1.89 5.29 -16.78
N LEU A 54 1.10 6.20 -16.26
CA LEU A 54 0.03 5.88 -15.32
C LEU A 54 -1.11 5.18 -16.05
N ARG A 55 -1.75 4.23 -15.38
CA ARG A 55 -3.00 3.65 -15.85
C ARG A 55 -4.18 4.51 -15.44
N ASN A 56 -5.31 4.32 -16.12
CA ASN A 56 -6.56 4.90 -15.69
C ASN A 56 -6.91 4.43 -14.27
N LYS A 57 -7.03 5.39 -13.34
CA LYS A 57 -7.32 5.14 -11.91
C LYS A 57 -8.64 4.40 -11.66
N PHE A 58 -9.58 4.43 -12.60
CA PHE A 58 -10.84 3.69 -12.52
C PHE A 58 -10.75 2.26 -13.06
N SER A 59 -9.57 1.83 -13.54
CA SER A 59 -9.35 0.49 -14.08
C SER A 59 -8.57 -0.37 -13.10
N THR A 60 -9.12 -1.52 -12.73
CA THR A 60 -8.37 -2.52 -11.97
C THR A 60 -7.18 -3.04 -12.78
N LEU A 61 -6.15 -3.53 -12.10
CA LEU A 61 -5.06 -4.23 -12.76
C LEU A 61 -5.56 -5.59 -13.27
N ASP A 62 -5.10 -5.95 -14.47
CA ASP A 62 -5.17 -7.32 -14.96
C ASP A 62 -3.98 -8.13 -14.43
N MET A 63 -3.91 -9.41 -14.82
CA MET A 63 -2.85 -10.30 -14.37
C MET A 63 -1.46 -9.80 -14.79
N ALA A 64 -1.27 -9.40 -16.05
CA ALA A 64 0.05 -8.98 -16.55
C ALA A 64 0.58 -7.76 -15.78
N HIS A 65 -0.26 -6.75 -15.53
CA HIS A 65 0.14 -5.60 -14.72
C HIS A 65 0.39 -5.98 -13.26
N THR A 66 -0.44 -6.85 -12.69
CA THR A 66 -0.27 -7.30 -11.29
C THR A 66 1.07 -8.00 -11.12
N LEU A 67 1.45 -8.88 -12.05
CA LEU A 67 2.74 -9.58 -12.02
C LEU A 67 3.92 -8.60 -12.13
N GLN A 68 3.85 -7.58 -13.01
CA GLN A 68 4.92 -6.57 -13.08
C GLN A 68 5.04 -5.73 -11.81
N ALA A 69 3.90 -5.39 -11.19
CA ALA A 69 3.89 -4.65 -9.94
C ALA A 69 4.47 -5.48 -8.79
N LEU A 70 4.08 -6.76 -8.66
CA LEU A 70 4.64 -7.69 -7.67
C LEU A 70 6.14 -7.94 -7.88
N LYS A 71 6.59 -8.09 -9.14
CA LYS A 71 8.02 -8.22 -9.48
C LYS A 71 8.83 -6.99 -9.08
N THR A 72 8.25 -5.80 -9.25
CA THR A 72 8.87 -4.53 -8.85
C THR A 72 8.91 -4.40 -7.33
N LEU A 73 7.84 -4.80 -6.65
CA LEU A 73 7.77 -4.85 -5.20
C LEU A 73 8.79 -5.84 -4.61
N ALA A 74 8.96 -7.01 -5.23
CA ALA A 74 9.99 -7.98 -4.84
C ALA A 74 11.41 -7.38 -4.94
N ARG A 75 11.72 -6.62 -6.00
CA ARG A 75 12.99 -5.88 -6.12
C ARG A 75 13.18 -4.85 -5.01
N PHE A 76 12.13 -4.10 -4.69
CA PHE A 76 12.17 -3.11 -3.61
C PHE A 76 12.43 -3.77 -2.25
N HIS A 77 11.67 -4.79 -1.89
CA HIS A 77 11.83 -5.51 -0.63
C HIS A 77 13.19 -6.21 -0.54
N ALA A 78 13.63 -6.90 -1.61
CA ALA A 78 14.94 -7.55 -1.66
C ALA A 78 16.09 -6.58 -1.41
N SER A 79 15.99 -5.35 -1.94
CA SER A 79 17.01 -4.30 -1.75
C SER A 79 17.25 -4.02 -0.26
N SER A 80 16.18 -3.95 0.53
CA SER A 80 16.29 -3.78 1.99
C SER A 80 16.87 -5.00 2.70
N ILE A 81 16.45 -6.22 2.32
CA ILE A 81 16.95 -7.47 2.92
C ILE A 81 18.45 -7.61 2.68
N ILE A 82 18.90 -7.44 1.43
CA ILE A 82 20.30 -7.56 1.04
C ILE A 82 21.16 -6.55 1.80
N TYR A 83 20.70 -5.30 1.93
CA TYR A 83 21.39 -4.28 2.71
C TYR A 83 21.53 -4.68 4.18
N GLU A 84 20.44 -5.13 4.82
CA GLU A 84 20.48 -5.55 6.21
C GLU A 84 21.41 -6.75 6.44
N GLU A 85 21.34 -7.77 5.59
CA GLU A 85 22.19 -8.96 5.70
C GLU A 85 23.68 -8.61 5.52
N LYS A 86 24.00 -7.73 4.57
CA LYS A 86 25.36 -7.20 4.41
C LYS A 86 25.82 -6.46 5.67
N LYS A 87 25.00 -5.55 6.21
CA LYS A 87 25.32 -4.79 7.42
C LYS A 87 25.48 -5.68 8.66
N ARG A 88 24.65 -6.72 8.80
CA ARG A 88 24.79 -7.70 9.89
C ARG A 88 26.11 -8.44 9.79
N LYS A 89 26.51 -8.89 8.60
CA LYS A 89 27.81 -9.53 8.37
C LYS A 89 28.97 -8.59 8.71
N GLU A 90 28.94 -7.35 8.22
CA GLU A 90 29.98 -6.32 8.48
C GLU A 90 30.11 -5.97 9.98
N THR A 91 29.01 -6.03 10.73
CA THR A 91 28.96 -5.63 12.15
C THR A 91 29.04 -6.80 13.12
N LEU A 92 29.30 -8.02 12.64
CA LEU A 92 29.30 -9.26 13.43
C LEU A 92 27.98 -9.42 14.21
N GLY A 93 26.86 -9.17 13.55
CA GLY A 93 25.50 -9.32 14.08
C GLY A 93 25.01 -8.18 14.97
N LYS A 94 25.78 -7.11 15.17
CA LYS A 94 25.37 -5.98 16.03
C LYS A 94 24.35 -5.04 15.38
N TYR A 95 24.24 -5.05 14.05
CA TYR A 95 23.27 -4.24 13.33
C TYR A 95 21.85 -4.70 13.60
N LYS A 96 21.01 -3.80 14.14
CA LYS A 96 19.63 -4.10 14.56
C LYS A 96 18.60 -4.00 13.43
N GLY A 97 18.96 -3.45 12.27
CA GLY A 97 18.06 -3.26 11.14
C GLY A 97 17.72 -1.79 10.86
N ILE A 98 17.19 -1.54 9.66
CA ILE A 98 16.89 -0.20 9.14
C ILE A 98 15.87 0.52 10.04
N TYR A 99 14.88 -0.23 10.56
CA TYR A 99 13.84 0.32 11.43
C TYR A 99 14.42 1.01 12.66
N TYR A 100 15.33 0.34 13.39
CA TYR A 100 15.94 0.90 14.61
C TYR A 100 16.95 2.01 14.30
N GLU A 101 17.61 1.96 13.13
CA GLU A 101 18.55 3.00 12.72
C GLU A 101 17.83 4.33 12.43
N TYR A 102 16.61 4.26 11.87
CA TYR A 102 15.84 5.44 11.43
C TYR A 102 14.44 5.53 12.05
N GLU A 103 14.28 5.02 13.28
CA GLU A 103 12.98 4.85 13.93
C GLU A 103 12.18 6.16 13.97
N THR A 104 12.80 7.25 14.42
CA THR A 104 12.13 8.55 14.55
C THR A 104 11.49 9.01 13.24
N THR A 105 12.18 8.81 12.11
CA THR A 105 11.67 9.23 10.80
C THR A 105 10.64 8.25 10.25
N LEU A 106 10.87 6.94 10.39
CA LEU A 106 9.97 5.91 9.85
C LEU A 106 8.61 5.88 10.57
N ARG A 107 8.57 6.36 11.83
CA ARG A 107 7.36 6.51 12.62
C ARG A 107 6.55 7.79 12.34
N LEU A 108 7.09 8.74 11.56
CA LEU A 108 6.33 9.93 11.16
C LEU A 108 5.11 9.52 10.33
N GLY A 109 3.97 10.12 10.64
CA GLY A 109 2.72 9.85 9.93
C GLY A 109 2.09 8.48 10.18
N GLU A 110 2.58 7.69 11.17
CA GLU A 110 1.99 6.39 11.48
C GLU A 110 0.48 6.46 11.77
N TYR A 111 -0.28 5.56 11.13
CA TYR A 111 -1.69 5.42 11.45
C TYR A 111 -1.89 5.00 12.90
N ASN A 112 -2.78 5.71 13.57
CA ASN A 112 -3.16 5.46 14.95
C ASN A 112 -4.67 5.73 15.06
N LEU A 113 -5.38 4.96 15.88
CA LEU A 113 -6.80 5.20 16.16
C LEU A 113 -7.08 6.58 16.73
N ALA A 114 -6.11 7.18 17.43
CA ALA A 114 -6.25 8.54 17.93
C ALA A 114 -6.04 9.62 16.84
N SER A 115 -5.64 9.24 15.62
CA SER A 115 -5.55 10.19 14.51
C SER A 115 -6.95 10.49 13.98
N ASP A 116 -7.26 11.78 13.84
CA ASP A 116 -8.55 12.24 13.30
C ASP A 116 -8.80 11.64 11.92
N PHE A 117 -7.78 11.53 11.07
CA PHE A 117 -7.91 10.93 9.75
C PHE A 117 -8.40 9.49 9.83
N PHE A 118 -7.76 8.65 10.64
CA PHE A 118 -8.12 7.24 10.70
C PHE A 118 -9.47 7.03 11.38
N PHE A 119 -9.75 7.78 12.44
CA PHE A 119 -11.06 7.79 13.08
C PHE A 119 -12.17 8.13 12.08
N GLN A 120 -11.96 9.15 11.25
CA GLN A 120 -12.91 9.57 10.21
C GLN A 120 -13.07 8.54 9.07
N CYS A 121 -12.02 7.79 8.73
CA CYS A 121 -12.13 6.65 7.81
C CYS A 121 -13.05 5.57 8.40
N MET A 122 -12.76 5.16 9.63
CA MET A 122 -13.48 4.09 10.33
C MET A 122 -14.95 4.46 10.55
N SER A 123 -15.22 5.64 11.10
CA SER A 123 -16.57 6.12 11.39
C SER A 123 -17.35 6.38 10.11
N GLY A 124 -16.74 7.00 9.10
CA GLY A 124 -17.37 7.25 7.81
C GLY A 124 -17.73 5.97 7.06
N ALA A 125 -16.89 4.94 7.13
CA ALA A 125 -17.20 3.63 6.58
C ALA A 125 -18.40 2.99 7.31
N LEU A 126 -18.44 3.02 8.65
CA LEU A 126 -19.57 2.49 9.42
C LEU A 126 -20.88 3.24 9.12
N GLU A 127 -20.85 4.57 9.00
CA GLU A 127 -22.01 5.37 8.61
C GLU A 127 -22.54 5.01 7.22
N ALA A 128 -21.64 4.80 6.25
CA ALA A 128 -22.01 4.37 4.92
C ALA A 128 -22.64 2.96 4.94
N MET A 129 -22.10 2.06 5.77
CA MET A 129 -22.66 0.73 5.98
C MET A 129 -24.08 0.79 6.55
N LYS A 130 -24.30 1.60 7.59
CA LYS A 130 -25.65 1.84 8.16
C LYS A 130 -26.63 2.42 7.15
N SER A 131 -26.17 3.25 6.22
CA SER A 131 -27.03 3.97 5.28
C SER A 131 -27.34 3.17 4.01
N PHE A 132 -26.41 2.32 3.55
CA PHE A 132 -26.44 1.78 2.19
C PHE A 132 -26.21 0.27 2.07
N SER A 133 -25.90 -0.42 3.17
CA SER A 133 -25.85 -1.88 3.15
C SER A 133 -27.27 -2.48 3.08
N LYS A 134 -27.34 -3.81 2.96
CA LYS A 134 -28.60 -4.57 2.98
C LYS A 134 -28.63 -5.55 4.15
N TYR A 135 -27.76 -5.35 5.14
CA TYR A 135 -27.70 -6.17 6.33
C TYR A 135 -28.95 -5.94 7.18
N ASP A 136 -29.44 -6.99 7.82
CA ASP A 136 -30.52 -6.87 8.79
C ASP A 136 -30.03 -6.24 10.12
N ASP A 137 -30.95 -5.95 11.03
CA ASP A 137 -30.63 -5.33 12.32
C ASP A 137 -29.68 -6.19 13.16
N THR A 138 -29.76 -7.51 13.06
CA THR A 138 -28.90 -8.44 13.82
C THR A 138 -27.47 -8.36 13.29
N GLU A 139 -27.31 -8.44 11.97
CA GLU A 139 -26.03 -8.30 11.29
C GLU A 139 -25.39 -6.93 11.55
N MET A 140 -26.16 -5.84 11.42
CA MET A 140 -25.66 -4.48 11.66
C MET A 140 -25.23 -4.25 13.11
N ASN A 141 -25.97 -4.78 14.08
CA ASN A 141 -25.58 -4.72 15.49
C ASN A 141 -24.25 -5.46 15.74
N LEU A 142 -24.08 -6.64 15.12
CA LEU A 142 -22.83 -7.40 15.22
C LEU A 142 -21.66 -6.64 14.57
N ILE A 143 -21.86 -6.06 13.38
CA ILE A 143 -20.87 -5.20 12.71
C ILE A 143 -20.48 -4.04 13.62
N GLU A 144 -21.44 -3.27 14.12
CA GLU A 144 -21.18 -2.09 14.95
C GLU A 144 -20.38 -2.44 16.23
N SER A 145 -20.76 -3.53 16.91
CA SER A 145 -20.06 -3.98 18.12
C SER A 145 -18.61 -4.41 17.89
N ARG A 146 -18.26 -4.90 16.69
CA ARG A 146 -16.91 -5.41 16.36
C ARG A 146 -16.08 -4.43 15.54
N TRP A 147 -16.70 -3.43 14.89
CA TRP A 147 -16.07 -2.59 13.88
C TRP A 147 -14.79 -1.91 14.37
N ARG A 148 -14.85 -1.32 15.57
CA ARG A 148 -13.71 -0.62 16.16
C ARG A 148 -12.53 -1.56 16.40
N ASP A 149 -12.80 -2.75 16.92
CA ASP A 149 -11.74 -3.73 17.23
C ASP A 149 -11.12 -4.26 15.94
N VAL A 150 -11.92 -4.55 14.91
CA VAL A 150 -11.43 -4.96 13.58
C VAL A 150 -10.47 -3.92 12.99
N TRP A 151 -10.85 -2.64 13.00
CA TRP A 151 -10.01 -1.55 12.50
C TRP A 151 -8.78 -1.30 13.38
N SER A 152 -8.90 -1.49 14.70
CA SER A 152 -7.77 -1.43 15.64
C SER A 152 -6.75 -2.52 15.35
N THR A 153 -7.21 -3.76 15.17
CA THR A 153 -6.36 -4.92 14.86
C THR A 153 -5.64 -4.70 13.53
N ALA A 154 -6.34 -4.20 12.51
CA ALA A 154 -5.71 -3.86 11.23
C ALA A 154 -4.49 -2.95 11.40
N LEU A 155 -4.61 -1.89 12.22
CA LEU A 155 -3.49 -0.97 12.48
C LEU A 155 -2.30 -1.64 13.17
N SER A 156 -2.56 -2.57 14.08
CA SER A 156 -1.47 -3.29 14.77
C SER A 156 -0.68 -4.21 13.83
N LEU A 157 -1.27 -4.62 12.71
CA LEU A 157 -0.65 -5.50 11.71
C LEU A 157 0.25 -4.73 10.74
N GLY A 158 -0.11 -3.49 10.37
CA GLY A 158 0.59 -2.72 9.33
C GLY A 158 1.94 -2.11 9.74
N GLY A 159 2.32 -2.23 11.02
CA GLY A 159 3.57 -1.69 11.56
C GLY A 159 4.74 -2.69 11.57
N TYR A 160 5.82 -2.28 12.22
CA TYR A 160 6.97 -3.16 12.46
C TYR A 160 6.56 -4.34 13.37
N SER A 161 6.90 -5.56 12.95
CA SER A 161 6.67 -6.78 13.74
C SER A 161 7.94 -7.23 14.44
N SER A 162 7.87 -7.54 15.75
CA SER A 162 9.00 -8.16 16.46
C SER A 162 9.10 -9.67 16.22
N GLN A 163 8.09 -10.28 15.58
CA GLN A 163 7.96 -11.73 15.41
C GLN A 163 8.17 -12.19 13.96
N GLN A 164 8.00 -11.29 12.99
CA GLN A 164 8.11 -11.59 11.55
C GLN A 164 9.28 -10.82 10.94
N LYS A 165 9.82 -11.33 9.82
CA LYS A 165 10.81 -10.57 9.04
C LYS A 165 10.17 -9.30 8.49
N ASN A 166 10.77 -8.15 8.79
CA ASN A 166 10.40 -6.87 8.20
C ASN A 166 11.30 -6.50 7.03
N VAL A 167 10.74 -5.72 6.12
CA VAL A 167 11.40 -5.08 4.98
C VAL A 167 11.08 -3.59 5.02
N VAL A 168 11.80 -2.77 4.25
CA VAL A 168 11.33 -1.41 3.97
C VAL A 168 10.08 -1.52 3.08
N SER A 169 8.96 -0.98 3.55
CA SER A 169 7.63 -1.11 2.95
C SER A 169 7.12 0.24 2.47
N HIS A 170 6.47 0.27 1.31
CA HIS A 170 5.93 1.43 0.62
C HIS A 170 4.63 1.95 1.25
N ARG A 171 3.73 1.04 1.68
CA ARG A 171 2.48 1.31 2.42
C ARG A 171 1.40 2.14 1.71
N ASP A 172 1.67 2.66 0.51
CA ASP A 172 0.71 3.35 -0.35
C ASP A 172 0.66 2.79 -1.79
N LEU A 173 0.33 1.51 -1.94
CA LEU A 173 0.43 0.77 -3.21
C LEU A 173 -0.90 0.72 -3.99
N TRP A 174 -1.51 1.87 -4.25
CA TRP A 174 -2.68 1.99 -5.14
C TRP A 174 -2.27 2.38 -6.57
N ASN A 175 -3.19 2.26 -7.53
CA ASN A 175 -2.89 2.31 -8.97
C ASN A 175 -2.08 3.55 -9.42
N ASN A 176 -2.29 4.71 -8.79
CA ASN A 176 -1.59 5.93 -9.21
C ASN A 176 -0.14 6.02 -8.73
N ASN A 177 0.28 5.14 -7.82
CA ASN A 177 1.66 5.03 -7.37
C ASN A 177 2.44 3.94 -8.14
N LEU A 178 1.83 3.39 -9.19
CA LEU A 178 2.41 2.39 -10.09
C LEU A 178 2.47 2.97 -11.51
N MET A 179 3.68 3.12 -12.06
CA MET A 179 3.87 3.53 -13.45
C MET A 179 4.41 2.36 -14.26
N PHE A 180 3.82 2.09 -15.42
CA PHE A 180 4.13 0.94 -16.27
C PHE A 180 4.81 1.34 -17.57
N HIS A 181 5.81 0.58 -17.98
CA HIS A 181 6.34 0.60 -19.34
C HIS A 181 5.65 -0.50 -20.13
N TYR A 182 5.55 -0.30 -21.45
CA TYR A 182 4.90 -1.24 -22.35
C TYR A 182 5.83 -1.54 -23.52
N SER A 183 5.87 -2.80 -23.94
CA SER A 183 6.50 -3.20 -25.19
C SER A 183 5.58 -4.11 -26.00
N MET A 184 5.88 -4.21 -27.30
CA MET A 184 5.15 -5.09 -28.20
C MET A 184 5.57 -6.53 -27.92
N ASN A 185 4.60 -7.39 -27.63
CA ASN A 185 4.86 -8.82 -27.50
C ASN A 185 4.92 -9.52 -28.87
N ASN A 186 5.18 -10.83 -28.85
CA ASN A 186 5.30 -11.64 -30.06
C ASN A 186 3.98 -11.76 -30.86
N GLU A 187 2.84 -11.39 -30.27
CA GLU A 187 1.51 -11.43 -30.88
C GLU A 187 1.06 -10.06 -31.42
N ASN A 188 1.96 -9.07 -31.46
CA ASN A 188 1.67 -7.69 -31.84
C ASN A 188 0.62 -7.00 -30.95
N SER A 189 0.57 -7.36 -29.65
CA SER A 189 -0.16 -6.60 -28.64
C SER A 189 0.80 -5.90 -27.68
N TRP A 190 0.38 -4.73 -27.17
CA TRP A 190 1.14 -3.99 -26.16
C TRP A 190 0.86 -4.58 -24.79
N GLU A 191 1.91 -5.01 -24.10
CA GLU A 191 1.82 -5.58 -22.75
C GLU A 191 2.79 -4.89 -21.80
N PRO A 192 2.47 -4.82 -20.49
CA PRO A 192 3.38 -4.25 -19.52
C PRO A 192 4.61 -5.15 -19.35
N ASP A 193 5.78 -4.60 -19.63
CA ASP A 193 7.07 -5.30 -19.51
C ASP A 193 7.93 -4.77 -18.35
N ASP A 194 7.51 -3.66 -17.72
CA ASP A 194 8.12 -3.14 -16.50
C ASP A 194 7.16 -2.29 -15.68
N CYS A 195 7.50 -2.11 -14.40
CA CYS A 195 6.81 -1.22 -13.48
C CYS A 195 7.83 -0.50 -12.59
N VAL A 196 7.50 0.72 -12.17
CA VAL A 196 8.20 1.49 -11.14
C VAL A 196 7.20 2.05 -10.13
N LEU A 197 7.64 2.10 -8.88
CA LEU A 197 6.89 2.67 -7.76
C LEU A 197 7.25 4.15 -7.60
N VAL A 198 6.27 4.96 -7.22
CA VAL A 198 6.42 6.39 -6.93
C VAL A 198 5.65 6.75 -5.67
N ASP A 199 5.94 7.92 -5.09
CA ASP A 199 5.29 8.43 -3.87
C ASP A 199 5.58 7.56 -2.62
N PHE A 200 6.75 7.78 -2.02
CA PHE A 200 7.21 7.02 -0.85
C PHE A 200 6.89 7.74 0.47
N GLN A 201 5.84 8.56 0.47
CA GLN A 201 5.52 9.42 1.61
C GLN A 201 5.09 8.66 2.87
N ASP A 202 4.57 7.43 2.73
CA ASP A 202 4.16 6.58 3.86
C ASP A 202 5.16 5.46 4.20
N VAL A 203 6.39 5.53 3.65
CA VAL A 203 7.39 4.46 3.80
C VAL A 203 7.68 4.11 5.26
N SER A 204 7.77 2.83 5.61
CA SER A 204 8.17 2.38 6.95
C SER A 204 8.85 1.01 6.88
N CYS A 205 8.86 0.25 7.97
CA CYS A 205 9.20 -1.16 7.97
C CYS A 205 8.05 -2.00 8.50
N SER A 206 7.69 -3.04 7.76
CA SER A 206 6.64 -4.01 8.13
C SER A 206 6.95 -5.38 7.52
N PRO A 207 6.20 -6.44 7.86
CA PRO A 207 6.26 -7.68 7.12
C PRO A 207 6.03 -7.44 5.61
N PRO A 208 6.75 -8.13 4.70
CA PRO A 208 6.62 -7.91 3.26
C PRO A 208 5.21 -8.20 2.74
N ALA A 209 4.49 -9.08 3.43
CA ALA A 209 3.12 -9.42 3.10
C ALA A 209 2.14 -8.24 3.26
N ALA A 210 2.47 -7.23 4.09
CA ALA A 210 1.64 -6.04 4.28
C ALA A 210 1.48 -5.25 2.97
N ASP A 211 2.60 -5.00 2.27
CA ASP A 211 2.62 -4.31 0.99
C ASP A 211 2.02 -5.17 -0.14
N VAL A 212 2.30 -6.48 -0.14
CA VAL A 212 1.73 -7.41 -1.13
C VAL A 212 0.21 -7.43 -1.03
N MET A 213 -0.33 -7.60 0.18
CA MET A 213 -1.78 -7.61 0.38
C MET A 213 -2.40 -6.25 0.11
N LEU A 214 -1.74 -5.15 0.47
CA LEU A 214 -2.22 -3.81 0.12
C LEU A 214 -2.32 -3.63 -1.40
N LEU A 215 -1.27 -4.00 -2.14
CA LEU A 215 -1.25 -3.93 -3.61
C LEU A 215 -2.40 -4.74 -4.20
N LEU A 216 -2.61 -5.97 -3.74
CA LEU A 216 -3.70 -6.81 -4.25
C LEU A 216 -5.07 -6.24 -3.87
N CYS A 217 -5.25 -5.73 -2.65
CA CYS A 217 -6.49 -5.18 -2.15
C CYS A 217 -6.90 -3.87 -2.85
N CYS A 218 -5.96 -2.97 -3.13
CA CYS A 218 -6.22 -1.68 -3.76
C CYS A 218 -6.48 -1.78 -5.27
N ASN A 219 -5.91 -2.78 -5.94
CA ASN A 219 -5.79 -2.74 -7.39
C ASN A 219 -6.60 -3.80 -8.14
N LEU A 220 -7.01 -4.89 -7.46
CA LEU A 220 -7.73 -5.98 -8.10
C LEU A 220 -9.21 -5.95 -7.74
N ASN A 221 -10.04 -6.48 -8.65
CA ASN A 221 -11.41 -6.82 -8.31
C ASN A 221 -11.41 -7.90 -7.20
N PRO A 222 -12.24 -7.79 -6.15
CA PRO A 222 -12.26 -8.75 -5.04
C PRO A 222 -12.43 -10.22 -5.46
N THR A 223 -13.31 -10.50 -6.44
CA THR A 223 -13.54 -11.87 -6.93
C THR A 223 -12.31 -12.40 -7.66
N LEU A 224 -11.71 -11.61 -8.55
CA LEU A 224 -10.50 -12.01 -9.28
C LEU A 224 -9.30 -12.15 -8.33
N ARG A 225 -9.20 -11.29 -7.31
CA ARG A 225 -8.18 -11.38 -6.27
C ARG A 225 -8.29 -12.71 -5.55
N GLU A 226 -9.47 -13.07 -5.06
CA GLU A 226 -9.65 -14.31 -4.29
C GLU A 226 -9.36 -15.56 -5.13
N GLN A 227 -9.83 -15.60 -6.38
CA GLN A 227 -9.61 -16.73 -7.28
C GLN A 227 -8.12 -16.98 -7.60
N ASN A 228 -7.28 -15.95 -7.50
CA ASN A 228 -5.88 -16.00 -7.93
C ASN A 228 -4.89 -15.65 -6.81
N ILE A 229 -5.34 -15.51 -5.55
CA ILE A 229 -4.51 -14.99 -4.46
C ILE A 229 -3.26 -15.84 -4.26
N GLU A 230 -3.41 -17.17 -4.24
CA GLU A 230 -2.31 -18.11 -4.07
C GLU A 230 -1.27 -17.95 -5.19
N MET A 231 -1.72 -17.77 -6.43
CA MET A 231 -0.82 -17.56 -7.57
C MET A 231 -0.01 -16.27 -7.40
N TYR A 232 -0.65 -15.17 -7.01
CA TYR A 232 0.04 -13.89 -6.80
C TYR A 232 1.04 -13.94 -5.64
N LEU A 233 0.65 -14.56 -4.51
CA LEU A 233 1.54 -14.73 -3.36
C LEU A 233 2.74 -15.60 -3.71
N ASN A 234 2.51 -16.72 -4.39
CA ASN A 234 3.57 -17.59 -4.89
C ASN A 234 4.49 -16.84 -5.84
N PHE A 235 3.95 -16.13 -6.83
CA PHE A 235 4.74 -15.38 -7.80
C PHE A 235 5.65 -14.35 -7.12
N TYR A 236 5.11 -13.53 -6.21
CA TYR A 236 5.92 -12.57 -5.45
C TYR A 236 7.05 -13.25 -4.68
N TYR A 237 6.74 -14.35 -3.96
CA TYR A 237 7.72 -15.06 -3.14
C TYR A 237 8.84 -15.68 -3.99
N GLU A 238 8.51 -16.27 -5.15
CA GLU A 238 9.51 -16.81 -6.07
C GLU A 238 10.37 -15.71 -6.72
N GLU A 239 9.79 -14.55 -7.07
CA GLU A 239 10.60 -13.43 -7.56
C GLU A 239 11.54 -12.88 -6.48
N LEU A 240 11.08 -12.80 -5.23
CA LEU A 240 11.93 -12.43 -4.09
C LEU A 240 13.08 -13.42 -3.91
N ARG A 241 12.77 -14.73 -3.90
CA ARG A 241 13.76 -15.82 -3.81
C ARG A 241 14.83 -15.70 -4.89
N LYS A 242 14.42 -15.61 -6.16
CA LYS A 242 15.35 -15.47 -7.30
C LYS A 242 16.30 -14.28 -7.16
N ILE A 243 15.81 -13.15 -6.64
CA ILE A 243 16.66 -11.98 -6.43
C ILE A 243 17.66 -12.23 -5.31
N LEU A 244 17.23 -12.79 -4.18
CA LEU A 244 18.10 -13.08 -3.02
C LEU A 244 19.15 -14.14 -3.32
N ASP A 245 18.82 -15.16 -4.11
CA ASP A 245 19.75 -16.22 -4.55
C ASP A 245 20.96 -15.64 -5.30
N ASN A 246 20.76 -14.60 -6.12
CA ASN A 246 21.85 -13.89 -6.82
C ASN A 246 22.85 -13.20 -5.86
N TYR A 247 22.48 -13.04 -4.58
CA TYR A 247 23.32 -12.47 -3.54
C TYR A 247 23.75 -13.50 -2.49
N ASN A 248 23.54 -14.79 -2.76
CA ASN A 248 23.84 -15.90 -1.84
C ASN A 248 23.14 -15.73 -0.48
N ILE A 249 21.86 -15.36 -0.52
CA ILE A 249 20.99 -15.26 0.65
C ILE A 249 19.88 -16.29 0.48
N GLU A 250 19.89 -17.32 1.33
CA GLU A 250 18.84 -18.34 1.33
C GLU A 250 17.57 -17.78 1.97
N ILE A 251 16.52 -17.58 1.17
CA ILE A 251 15.28 -16.97 1.65
C ILE A 251 14.64 -17.77 2.79
N ASP A 252 14.77 -19.11 2.77
CA ASP A 252 14.18 -19.99 3.78
C ASP A 252 14.86 -19.85 5.17
N GLU A 253 16.07 -19.27 5.25
CA GLU A 253 16.71 -18.90 6.52
C GLU A 253 16.17 -17.59 7.12
N ILE A 254 15.43 -16.80 6.33
CA ILE A 254 14.98 -15.44 6.68
C ILE A 254 13.46 -15.34 6.78
N LEU A 255 12.77 -15.96 5.82
CA LEU A 255 11.33 -15.96 5.67
C LEU A 255 10.93 -17.18 4.82
N THR A 256 10.52 -18.25 5.50
CA THR A 256 9.99 -19.42 4.82
C THR A 256 8.71 -19.08 4.06
N LYS A 257 8.39 -19.90 3.06
CA LYS A 257 7.15 -19.73 2.28
C LYS A 257 5.90 -19.84 3.16
N GLU A 258 5.90 -20.75 4.12
CA GLU A 258 4.79 -20.95 5.05
C GLU A 258 4.57 -19.72 5.96
N GLU A 259 5.64 -19.15 6.51
CA GLU A 259 5.58 -17.91 7.29
C GLU A 259 5.07 -16.75 6.45
N PHE A 260 5.51 -16.63 5.20
CA PHE A 260 5.03 -15.59 4.29
C PHE A 260 3.53 -15.72 3.98
N ILE A 261 3.05 -16.93 3.64
CA ILE A 261 1.63 -17.17 3.35
C ILE A 261 0.77 -16.93 4.59
N THR A 262 1.23 -17.37 5.77
CA THR A 262 0.54 -17.11 7.04
C THR A 262 0.46 -15.60 7.30
N SER A 263 1.57 -14.88 7.14
CA SER A 263 1.62 -13.43 7.26
C SER A 263 0.70 -12.74 6.25
N ALA A 264 0.58 -13.24 5.02
CA ALA A 264 -0.33 -12.69 4.02
C ALA A 264 -1.80 -12.81 4.42
N GLU A 265 -2.22 -13.91 5.04
CA GLU A 265 -3.60 -14.04 5.53
C GLU A 265 -3.89 -13.09 6.71
N GLU A 266 -2.93 -12.87 7.60
CA GLU A 266 -3.03 -11.86 8.66
C GLU A 266 -3.13 -10.44 8.05
N GLN A 267 -2.20 -10.11 7.15
CA GLN A 267 -2.06 -8.80 6.51
C GLN A 267 -3.19 -8.48 5.52
N ARG A 268 -4.05 -9.45 5.19
CA ARG A 268 -5.28 -9.22 4.44
C ARG A 268 -6.17 -8.16 5.12
N LEU A 269 -6.30 -8.24 6.44
CA LEU A 269 -7.10 -7.27 7.20
C LEU A 269 -6.51 -5.86 7.10
N TRP A 270 -5.18 -5.75 7.20
CA TRP A 270 -4.46 -4.50 6.99
C TRP A 270 -4.71 -3.94 5.58
N GLY A 271 -4.46 -4.73 4.54
CA GLY A 271 -4.63 -4.30 3.14
C GLY A 271 -6.05 -3.86 2.81
N LEU A 272 -7.07 -4.57 3.32
CA LEU A 272 -8.47 -4.18 3.14
C LEU A 272 -8.81 -2.87 3.88
N THR A 273 -8.34 -2.72 5.12
CA THR A 273 -8.63 -1.54 5.94
C THR A 273 -7.98 -0.29 5.36
N ILE A 274 -6.73 -0.36 4.91
CA ILE A 274 -6.07 0.78 4.25
C ILE A 274 -6.71 1.06 2.89
N CYS A 275 -7.09 0.04 2.12
CA CYS A 275 -7.90 0.25 0.91
C CYS A 275 -9.21 1.00 1.21
N ALA A 276 -9.90 0.65 2.31
CA ALA A 276 -11.10 1.35 2.78
C ALA A 276 -10.84 2.80 3.21
N CYS A 277 -9.63 3.12 3.68
CA CYS A 277 -9.20 4.49 3.95
C CYS A 277 -8.93 5.29 2.65
N LEU A 278 -8.25 4.68 1.67
CA LEU A 278 -7.76 5.36 0.47
C LEU A 278 -8.83 5.50 -0.62
N LEU A 279 -9.50 4.40 -0.97
CA LEU A 279 -10.42 4.29 -2.11
C LEU A 279 -11.49 5.41 -2.15
N PRO A 280 -12.12 5.81 -1.03
CA PRO A 280 -13.12 6.89 -1.05
C PRO A 280 -12.60 8.26 -1.51
N HIS A 281 -11.29 8.52 -1.46
CA HIS A 281 -10.70 9.81 -1.84
C HIS A 281 -10.23 9.84 -3.28
N PHE A 282 -9.77 8.70 -3.77
CA PHE A 282 -9.08 8.66 -5.05
C PHE A 282 -9.92 8.08 -6.18
N TRP A 283 -10.99 7.36 -5.86
CA TRP A 283 -11.97 6.90 -6.85
C TRP A 283 -12.98 7.99 -7.24
N LEU A 284 -12.50 9.21 -7.49
CA LEU A 284 -13.33 10.36 -7.84
C LEU A 284 -12.93 10.92 -9.18
N ASP A 285 -13.86 11.52 -9.92
CA ASP A 285 -13.53 12.22 -11.16
C ASP A 285 -12.58 13.38 -10.88
N ASP A 286 -11.70 13.70 -11.83
CA ASP A 286 -10.65 14.72 -11.64
C ASP A 286 -11.23 16.08 -11.26
N ASP A 287 -12.40 16.44 -11.79
CA ASP A 287 -13.08 17.68 -11.46
C ASP A 287 -13.57 17.71 -10.00
N VAL A 288 -14.09 16.58 -9.50
CA VAL A 288 -14.50 16.42 -8.10
C VAL A 288 -13.27 16.46 -7.19
N THR A 289 -12.19 15.78 -7.57
CA THR A 289 -10.91 15.83 -6.85
C THR A 289 -10.39 17.27 -6.75
N LYS A 290 -10.39 18.01 -7.86
CA LYS A 290 -9.95 19.42 -7.88
C LYS A 290 -10.84 20.30 -7.00
N GLU A 291 -12.15 20.19 -7.12
CA GLU A 291 -13.12 21.00 -6.36
C GLU A 291 -12.95 20.85 -4.83
N HIS A 292 -12.68 19.62 -4.38
CA HIS A 292 -12.67 19.28 -2.96
C HIS A 292 -11.29 19.27 -2.32
N PHE A 293 -10.22 19.00 -3.08
CA PHE A 293 -8.88 18.75 -2.51
C PHE A 293 -7.79 19.72 -2.96
N SER A 294 -8.11 20.70 -3.80
CA SER A 294 -7.17 21.78 -4.12
C SER A 294 -7.20 22.93 -3.11
N ASP A 295 -8.21 22.99 -2.25
CA ASP A 295 -8.33 23.95 -1.15
C ASP A 295 -8.03 23.28 0.19
N ASN A 296 -7.05 23.80 0.93
CA ASN A 296 -6.59 23.19 2.18
C ASN A 296 -7.70 23.12 3.25
N ALA A 297 -8.55 24.15 3.35
CA ALA A 297 -9.59 24.18 4.38
C ALA A 297 -10.68 23.14 4.12
N ARG A 298 -11.12 22.99 2.86
CA ARG A 298 -12.05 21.94 2.44
C ARG A 298 -11.44 20.55 2.58
N PHE A 299 -10.17 20.41 2.18
CA PHE A 299 -9.43 19.17 2.35
C PHE A 299 -9.42 18.75 3.82
N ASP A 300 -9.05 19.65 4.73
CA ASP A 300 -8.97 19.35 6.16
C ASP A 300 -10.35 19.07 6.76
N GLU A 301 -11.38 19.79 6.33
CA GLU A 301 -12.76 19.53 6.75
C GLU A 301 -13.21 18.12 6.36
N ILE A 302 -12.95 17.69 5.12
CA ILE A 302 -13.34 16.35 4.65
C ILE A 302 -12.51 15.28 5.35
N PHE A 303 -11.18 15.42 5.39
CA PHE A 303 -10.29 14.35 5.86
C PHE A 303 -10.29 14.16 7.38
N PHE A 304 -10.45 15.23 8.16
CA PHE A 304 -10.28 15.19 9.62
C PHE A 304 -11.58 15.43 10.40
N LYS A 305 -12.68 15.86 9.76
CA LYS A 305 -13.91 16.22 10.49
C LYS A 305 -15.19 15.58 9.97
N ASN A 306 -15.38 15.52 8.65
CA ASN A 306 -16.68 15.24 8.03
C ASN A 306 -16.61 14.18 6.92
N LYS A 307 -15.71 13.21 7.03
CA LYS A 307 -15.44 12.23 5.97
C LYS A 307 -16.66 11.36 5.63
N GLY A 308 -17.38 10.89 6.65
CA GLY A 308 -18.61 10.12 6.46
C GLY A 308 -19.67 10.86 5.65
N LYS A 309 -19.87 12.16 5.92
CA LYS A 309 -20.79 13.02 5.15
C LYS A 309 -20.37 13.13 3.69
N PHE A 310 -19.08 13.33 3.43
CA PHE A 310 -18.54 13.37 2.07
C PHE A 310 -18.77 12.05 1.32
N ILE A 311 -18.41 10.92 1.95
CA ILE A 311 -18.61 9.58 1.37
C ILE A 311 -20.07 9.36 0.99
N LYS A 312 -21.01 9.65 1.91
CA LYS A 312 -22.45 9.48 1.64
C LYS A 312 -22.94 10.34 0.48
N LYS A 313 -22.55 11.61 0.43
CA LYS A 313 -22.88 12.52 -0.69
C LYS A 313 -22.38 11.96 -2.04
N MET A 314 -21.15 11.44 -2.06
CA MET A 314 -20.61 10.82 -3.27
C MET A 314 -21.35 9.55 -3.67
N MET A 315 -21.77 8.74 -2.69
CA MET A 315 -22.56 7.53 -2.95
C MET A 315 -23.96 7.82 -3.51
N GLU A 316 -24.57 8.93 -3.11
CA GLU A 316 -25.89 9.37 -3.61
C GLU A 316 -25.83 9.84 -5.05
N THR A 317 -24.72 10.45 -5.45
CA THR A 317 -24.56 11.09 -6.76
C THR A 317 -23.82 10.23 -7.79
N ASN A 318 -23.08 9.21 -7.34
CA ASN A 318 -22.31 8.33 -8.21
C ASN A 318 -22.49 6.85 -7.83
N LEU A 319 -23.29 6.13 -8.61
CA LEU A 319 -23.58 4.70 -8.38
C LEU A 319 -22.36 3.80 -8.54
N TYR A 320 -21.42 4.13 -9.41
CA TYR A 320 -20.18 3.37 -9.59
C TYR A 320 -19.26 3.53 -8.38
N TYR A 321 -19.11 4.75 -7.88
CA TYR A 321 -18.41 5.05 -6.62
C TYR A 321 -19.06 4.29 -5.46
N LYS A 322 -20.39 4.37 -5.33
CA LYS A 322 -21.14 3.63 -4.30
C LYS A 322 -20.86 2.15 -4.35
N LYS A 323 -20.94 1.54 -5.54
CA LYS A 323 -20.66 0.12 -5.72
C LYS A 323 -19.23 -0.22 -5.26
N LYS A 324 -18.23 0.51 -5.74
CA LYS A 324 -16.81 0.25 -5.44
C LYS A 324 -16.45 0.41 -3.98
N VAL A 325 -16.91 1.49 -3.35
CA VAL A 325 -16.63 1.76 -1.94
C VAL A 325 -17.41 0.81 -1.01
N MET A 326 -18.65 0.46 -1.35
CA MET A 326 -19.40 -0.52 -0.56
C MET A 326 -18.85 -1.95 -0.70
N GLU A 327 -18.26 -2.32 -1.84
CA GLU A 327 -17.60 -3.64 -2.01
C GLU A 327 -16.50 -3.84 -0.96
N ILE A 328 -15.62 -2.85 -0.75
CA ILE A 328 -14.54 -2.96 0.24
C ILE A 328 -15.06 -2.96 1.68
N PHE A 329 -16.03 -2.11 2.02
CA PHE A 329 -16.58 -2.06 3.38
C PHE A 329 -17.32 -3.35 3.75
N LYS A 330 -18.08 -3.93 2.81
CA LYS A 330 -18.75 -5.21 2.99
C LYS A 330 -17.77 -6.35 3.14
N GLU A 331 -16.70 -6.37 2.36
CA GLU A 331 -15.71 -7.44 2.49
C GLU A 331 -15.07 -7.48 3.89
N ILE A 332 -14.78 -6.31 4.48
CA ILE A 332 -14.31 -6.22 5.87
C ILE A 332 -15.38 -6.77 6.83
N ALA A 333 -16.63 -6.31 6.70
CA ALA A 333 -17.73 -6.74 7.56
C ALA A 333 -17.99 -8.25 7.46
N ASP A 334 -18.13 -8.79 6.25
CA ASP A 334 -18.41 -10.21 6.00
C ASP A 334 -17.29 -11.10 6.54
N ARG A 335 -16.02 -10.71 6.36
CA ARG A 335 -14.88 -11.54 6.76
C ARG A 335 -14.55 -11.45 8.25
N TYR A 336 -14.66 -10.28 8.87
CA TYR A 336 -14.10 -10.03 10.20
C TYR A 336 -15.14 -9.62 11.25
N CYS A 337 -16.34 -9.21 10.84
CA CYS A 337 -17.42 -8.92 11.78
C CYS A 337 -18.44 -10.07 11.84
N LEU A 338 -18.86 -10.60 10.69
CA LEU A 338 -19.98 -11.56 10.61
C LEU A 338 -19.56 -13.03 10.64
N ARG A 339 -18.35 -13.37 10.17
CA ARG A 339 -17.81 -14.72 10.37
C ARG A 339 -17.44 -14.90 11.85
N VAL A 340 -18.01 -15.93 12.47
CA VAL A 340 -17.73 -16.39 13.84
C VAL A 340 -16.91 -17.66 13.74
#